data_AF-A3CRJ5-F1
#
_entry.id   AF-A3CRJ5-F1
#
_cell.length_a   1.000
_cell.length_b   1.000
_cell.length_c   1.000
_cell.angle_alpha   90.00
_cell.angle_beta   90.00
_cell.angle_gamma   90.00
#
_symmetry.space_group_name_H-M   'P 1'
#
loop_
_entity.id
_entity.type
_entity.pdbx_description
1 polymer ?
#
loop_
_entity_poly.entity_id
_entity_poly.type
_entity_poly.pdbx_seq_one_letter_code
_entity_poly.pdbx_strand_id
1 'polypeptide(L)'
;MELPWKSVEAWCKKGRAYAEQGQYDRAVECYDQAIRQNTGAGDAWYHKGLALAAARRHREALECFDQVVRIDPTCGRFWLARGQTLYDLGECREAIGSCGQAVKLAPDSANAWFIRGHALRKIGLSPEAIECYDRVVALEPNRIDAWLARGTALAAERRYEAAIECYDRVVALEPKNANAWYARGTIETLLSRYEDAIASYGQAVAIDPNHAETWYNRGCALSALKRYDEAIGCFDRAIALRPDDAETWYNRGRALQNLERYEEALDCYERAFRINPDYPGIWNHKATVLKKLKRYDLSLACFDRALRVNAVDAEIWHQKGLLYFTLKRYGDAIECLSQALKLQPGHTDAEYYRGESYYALGNCEAAIDCYRAVVRLNPENAVAWNNCGNALYHLKHYEEALVCYERALEIDPENRRVWNNKASVLSVLSHYDKALVCYDQELLAHPENADAWYNKGVALFVLGRYSEAVTCYAHVLEIDPARAEVWNTMGNALVILERSEEALECYDLALAASPDDIEALNGKAVALINLDRPAEAAKYYERLQRLPAWQRERNSGKRKGL
;
A
#
# COMPACT_ATOMS: atom_id res chain seq x y z
N MET A 1 -40.22 -80.16 0.47
CA MET A 1 -39.29 -80.01 -0.67
C MET A 1 -39.21 -78.52 -1.01
N GLU A 2 -38.17 -77.83 -0.56
CA GLU A 2 -37.87 -76.50 -1.08
C GLU A 2 -37.34 -76.64 -2.51
N LEU A 3 -37.90 -75.84 -3.42
CA LEU A 3 -37.48 -75.83 -4.82
C LEU A 3 -36.06 -75.23 -4.92
N PRO A 4 -35.10 -75.89 -5.60
CA PRO A 4 -33.68 -75.48 -5.63
C PRO A 4 -33.40 -74.06 -6.12
N TRP A 5 -34.36 -73.43 -6.81
CA TRP A 5 -34.26 -72.07 -7.36
C TRP A 5 -34.81 -70.98 -6.43
N LYS A 6 -35.33 -71.33 -5.25
CA LYS A 6 -35.80 -70.40 -4.21
C LYS A 6 -34.88 -70.37 -2.99
N SER A 7 -33.60 -70.68 -3.14
CA SER A 7 -32.63 -70.52 -2.05
C SER A 7 -32.27 -69.05 -1.84
N VAL A 8 -31.82 -68.72 -0.63
CA VAL A 8 -31.29 -67.37 -0.27
C VAL A 8 -30.23 -66.93 -1.28
N GLU A 9 -29.33 -67.85 -1.66
CA GLU A 9 -28.26 -67.57 -2.63
C GLU A 9 -28.79 -67.27 -4.04
N ALA A 10 -29.83 -67.99 -4.50
CA ALA A 10 -30.45 -67.76 -5.80
C ALA A 10 -31.15 -66.39 -5.86
N TRP A 11 -31.83 -65.99 -4.79
CA TRP A 11 -32.43 -64.65 -4.67
C TRP A 11 -31.37 -63.54 -4.64
N CYS A 12 -30.26 -63.73 -3.93
CA CYS A 12 -29.13 -62.79 -3.94
C CYS A 12 -28.50 -62.65 -5.33
N LYS A 13 -28.29 -63.76 -6.06
CA LYS A 13 -27.77 -63.73 -7.43
C LYS A 13 -28.70 -62.97 -8.37
N LYS A 14 -30.00 -63.22 -8.27
CA LYS A 14 -31.03 -62.52 -9.06
C LYS A 14 -31.10 -61.03 -8.73
N GLY A 15 -31.00 -60.66 -7.45
CA GLY A 15 -30.95 -59.26 -7.02
C GLY A 15 -29.74 -58.52 -7.59
N ARG A 16 -28.55 -59.15 -7.61
CA ARG A 16 -27.34 -58.55 -8.19
C ARG A 16 -27.49 -58.28 -9.68
N ALA A 17 -28.04 -59.23 -10.43
CA ALA A 17 -28.29 -59.05 -11.86
C ALA A 17 -29.23 -57.87 -12.15
N TYR A 18 -30.26 -57.65 -11.31
CA TYR A 18 -31.13 -56.48 -11.46
C TYR A 18 -30.43 -55.16 -11.06
N ALA A 19 -29.60 -55.17 -10.02
CA ALA A 19 -28.84 -53.99 -9.60
C ALA A 19 -27.83 -53.56 -10.68
N GLU A 20 -27.17 -54.51 -11.34
CA GLU A 20 -26.28 -54.28 -12.48
C GLU A 20 -27.00 -53.65 -13.68
N GLN A 21 -28.30 -53.94 -13.85
CA GLN A 21 -29.16 -53.34 -14.88
C GLN A 21 -29.78 -52.00 -14.44
N GLY A 22 -29.42 -51.47 -13.27
CA GLY A 22 -30.00 -50.24 -12.72
C GLY A 22 -31.45 -50.39 -12.22
N GLN A 23 -31.99 -51.61 -12.18
CA GLN A 23 -33.35 -51.89 -11.69
C GLN A 23 -33.34 -52.07 -10.17
N TYR A 24 -33.03 -51.00 -9.44
CA TYR A 24 -32.78 -51.06 -8.00
C TYR A 24 -33.97 -51.52 -7.16
N ASP A 25 -35.21 -51.11 -7.49
CA ASP A 25 -36.39 -51.53 -6.74
C ASP A 25 -36.65 -53.05 -6.86
N ARG A 26 -36.48 -53.61 -8.08
CA ARG A 26 -36.58 -55.07 -8.31
C ARG A 26 -35.44 -55.84 -7.65
N ALA A 27 -34.25 -55.24 -7.57
CA ALA A 27 -33.14 -55.80 -6.83
C ALA A 27 -33.47 -55.87 -5.33
N VAL A 28 -33.99 -54.78 -4.76
CA VAL A 28 -34.44 -54.69 -3.36
C VAL A 28 -35.51 -55.73 -3.04
N GLU A 29 -36.52 -55.90 -3.91
CA GLU A 29 -37.54 -56.95 -3.75
C GLU A 29 -36.91 -58.36 -3.70
N CYS A 30 -35.93 -58.65 -4.56
CA CYS A 30 -35.23 -59.93 -4.55
C CYS A 30 -34.46 -60.15 -3.24
N TYR A 31 -33.78 -59.12 -2.73
CA TYR A 31 -33.08 -59.21 -1.46
C TYR A 31 -34.03 -59.32 -0.26
N ASP A 32 -35.20 -58.67 -0.30
CA ASP A 32 -36.23 -58.82 0.74
C ASP A 32 -36.72 -60.27 0.83
N GLN A 33 -36.90 -60.96 -0.31
CA GLN A 33 -37.24 -62.38 -0.30
C GLN A 33 -36.11 -63.24 0.29
N ALA A 34 -34.85 -62.92 0.01
CA ALA A 34 -33.70 -63.61 0.61
C ALA A 34 -33.64 -63.40 2.14
N ILE A 35 -33.86 -62.17 2.61
CA ILE A 35 -33.85 -61.80 4.03
C ILE A 35 -35.03 -62.44 4.79
N ARG A 36 -36.21 -62.53 4.17
CA ARG A 36 -37.37 -63.22 4.76
C ARG A 36 -37.11 -64.70 5.00
N GLN A 37 -36.32 -65.34 4.13
CA GLN A 37 -35.95 -66.75 4.27
C GLN A 37 -34.86 -66.97 5.32
N ASN A 38 -33.90 -66.04 5.42
CA ASN A 38 -32.86 -66.08 6.43
C ASN A 38 -32.50 -64.66 6.86
N THR A 39 -32.94 -64.27 8.06
CA THR A 39 -32.67 -62.93 8.62
C THR A 39 -31.20 -62.70 8.94
N GLY A 40 -30.40 -63.76 9.10
CA GLY A 40 -28.95 -63.73 9.28
C GLY A 40 -28.14 -63.70 7.98
N ALA A 41 -28.78 -63.56 6.81
CA ALA A 41 -28.09 -63.49 5.53
C ALA A 41 -27.38 -62.13 5.34
N GLY A 42 -26.18 -61.98 5.91
CA GLY A 42 -25.38 -60.74 5.86
C GLY A 42 -25.13 -60.22 4.44
N ASP A 43 -24.84 -61.10 3.48
CA ASP A 43 -24.64 -60.71 2.07
C ASP A 43 -25.92 -60.15 1.43
N ALA A 44 -27.10 -60.66 1.80
CA ALA A 44 -28.38 -60.17 1.26
C ALA A 44 -28.66 -58.75 1.75
N TRP A 45 -28.47 -58.50 3.05
CA TRP A 45 -28.59 -57.18 3.63
C TRP A 45 -27.57 -56.18 3.07
N TYR A 46 -26.32 -56.62 2.85
CA TYR A 46 -25.26 -55.79 2.29
C TYR A 46 -25.59 -55.35 0.86
N HIS A 47 -25.96 -56.28 -0.01
CA HIS A 47 -26.29 -55.95 -1.39
C HIS A 47 -27.61 -55.18 -1.52
N LYS A 48 -28.58 -55.39 -0.61
CA LYS A 48 -29.77 -54.54 -0.50
C LYS A 48 -29.39 -53.10 -0.15
N GLY A 49 -28.53 -52.92 0.85
CA GLY A 49 -28.01 -51.61 1.25
C GLY A 49 -27.30 -50.88 0.10
N LEU A 50 -26.46 -51.59 -0.67
CA LEU A 50 -25.79 -51.01 -1.84
C LEU A 50 -26.78 -50.58 -2.94
N ALA A 51 -27.80 -51.40 -3.23
CA ALA A 51 -28.83 -51.05 -4.20
C ALA A 51 -29.65 -49.82 -3.76
N LEU A 52 -29.98 -49.73 -2.47
CA LEU A 52 -30.68 -48.58 -1.90
C LEU A 52 -29.81 -47.31 -1.92
N ALA A 53 -28.52 -47.43 -1.60
CA ALA A 53 -27.57 -46.32 -1.68
C ALA A 53 -27.42 -45.80 -3.12
N ALA A 54 -27.32 -46.71 -4.11
CA ALA A 54 -27.30 -46.35 -5.53
C ALA A 54 -28.60 -45.66 -5.98
N ALA A 55 -29.75 -46.06 -5.41
CA ALA A 55 -31.04 -45.41 -5.61
C ALA A 55 -31.22 -44.10 -4.82
N ARG A 56 -30.17 -43.57 -4.15
CA ARG A 56 -30.18 -42.40 -3.27
C ARG A 56 -31.11 -42.50 -2.06
N ARG A 57 -31.53 -43.70 -1.68
CA ARG A 57 -32.33 -43.99 -0.47
C ARG A 57 -31.40 -44.23 0.72
N HIS A 58 -30.58 -43.22 1.05
CA HIS A 58 -29.46 -43.35 1.98
C HIS A 58 -29.87 -43.75 3.41
N ARG A 59 -31.04 -43.32 3.89
CA ARG A 59 -31.54 -43.71 5.23
C ARG A 59 -31.89 -45.21 5.31
N GLU A 60 -32.60 -45.73 4.32
CA GLU A 60 -32.94 -47.16 4.26
C GLU A 60 -31.70 -48.03 4.01
N ALA A 61 -30.75 -47.51 3.23
CA ALA A 61 -29.45 -48.15 3.06
C ALA A 61 -28.69 -48.25 4.39
N LEU A 62 -28.69 -47.19 5.19
CA LEU A 62 -28.06 -47.17 6.52
C LEU A 62 -28.67 -48.22 7.45
N GLU A 63 -30.00 -48.34 7.49
CA GLU A 63 -30.67 -49.39 8.27
C GLU A 63 -30.20 -50.79 7.86
N CYS A 64 -30.07 -51.04 6.55
CA CYS A 64 -29.54 -52.31 6.06
C CYS A 64 -28.09 -52.53 6.53
N PHE A 65 -27.22 -51.52 6.45
CA PHE A 65 -25.83 -51.63 6.89
C PHE A 65 -25.69 -51.78 8.40
N ASP A 66 -26.55 -51.16 9.21
CA ASP A 66 -26.61 -51.39 10.65
C ASP A 66 -26.94 -52.85 10.98
N GLN A 67 -27.86 -53.48 10.24
CA GLN A 67 -28.16 -54.91 10.42
C GLN A 67 -26.99 -55.79 10.00
N VAL A 68 -26.35 -55.50 8.87
CA VAL A 68 -25.19 -56.27 8.39
C VAL A 68 -24.06 -56.26 9.41
N VAL A 69 -23.73 -55.09 9.96
CA VAL A 69 -22.66 -54.93 10.95
C VAL A 69 -23.00 -55.62 12.27
N ARG A 70 -24.28 -55.72 12.64
CA ARG A 70 -24.72 -56.52 13.81
C ARG A 70 -24.58 -58.02 13.59
N ILE A 71 -24.86 -58.49 12.36
CA ILE A 71 -24.75 -59.91 12.00
C ILE A 71 -23.29 -60.36 11.98
N ASP A 72 -22.39 -59.56 11.38
CA ASP A 72 -20.96 -59.84 11.34
C ASP A 72 -20.14 -58.55 11.56
N PRO A 73 -19.77 -58.27 12.82
CA PRO A 73 -18.95 -57.12 13.15
C PRO A 73 -17.49 -57.22 12.69
N THR A 74 -17.02 -58.39 12.25
CA THR A 74 -15.61 -58.63 11.92
C THR A 74 -15.27 -58.30 10.46
N CYS A 75 -16.27 -58.06 9.63
CA CYS A 75 -16.08 -57.81 8.22
C CYS A 75 -15.90 -56.31 7.91
N GLY A 76 -14.66 -55.90 7.59
CA GLY A 76 -14.33 -54.48 7.33
C GLY A 76 -15.14 -53.82 6.19
N ARG A 77 -15.51 -54.56 5.15
CA ARG A 77 -16.33 -54.04 4.01
C ARG A 77 -17.72 -53.55 4.43
N PHE A 78 -18.29 -54.13 5.49
CA PHE A 78 -19.61 -53.74 5.99
C PHE A 78 -19.54 -52.41 6.73
N TRP A 79 -18.54 -52.26 7.59
CA TRP A 79 -18.23 -50.99 8.25
C TRP A 79 -17.88 -49.88 7.26
N LEU A 80 -17.19 -50.19 6.16
CA LEU A 80 -16.90 -49.25 5.07
C LEU A 80 -18.19 -48.74 4.41
N ALA A 81 -19.08 -49.64 4.00
CA ALA A 81 -20.34 -49.25 3.35
C ALA A 81 -21.26 -48.46 4.30
N ARG A 82 -21.30 -48.83 5.58
CA ARG A 82 -21.95 -48.03 6.64
C ARG A 82 -21.35 -46.63 6.74
N GLY A 83 -20.02 -46.54 6.81
CA GLY A 83 -19.29 -45.27 6.93
C GLY A 83 -19.48 -44.34 5.72
N GLN A 84 -19.45 -44.87 4.50
CA GLN A 84 -19.76 -44.12 3.27
C GLN A 84 -21.18 -43.53 3.34
N THR A 85 -22.17 -44.36 3.69
CA THR A 85 -23.58 -43.93 3.73
C THR A 85 -23.81 -42.85 4.79
N LEU A 86 -23.18 -42.98 5.97
CA LEU A 86 -23.21 -41.95 7.01
C LEU A 86 -22.56 -40.64 6.55
N TYR A 87 -21.45 -40.71 5.81
CA TYR A 87 -20.81 -39.53 5.24
C TYR A 87 -21.72 -38.82 4.23
N ASP A 88 -22.38 -39.58 3.34
CA ASP A 88 -23.32 -39.06 2.35
C ASP A 88 -24.56 -38.42 3.01
N LEU A 89 -25.01 -38.96 4.15
CA LEU A 89 -26.05 -38.36 5.00
C LEU A 89 -25.60 -37.11 5.78
N GLY A 90 -24.29 -36.83 5.80
CA GLY A 90 -23.71 -35.72 6.56
C GLY A 90 -23.41 -36.03 8.02
N GLU A 91 -23.66 -37.26 8.48
CA GLU A 91 -23.43 -37.74 9.85
C GLU A 91 -21.95 -38.06 10.09
N CYS A 92 -21.11 -37.02 10.00
CA CYS A 92 -19.65 -37.16 9.92
C CYS A 92 -19.04 -37.85 11.14
N ARG A 93 -19.57 -37.61 12.36
CA ARG A 93 -19.04 -38.24 13.59
C ARG A 93 -19.22 -39.76 13.58
N GLU A 94 -20.39 -40.24 13.18
CA GLU A 94 -20.67 -41.68 13.10
C GLU A 94 -19.93 -42.33 11.92
N ALA A 95 -19.77 -41.60 10.81
CA ALA A 95 -18.97 -42.02 9.68
C ALA A 95 -17.51 -42.28 10.11
N ILE A 96 -16.90 -41.37 10.90
CA ILE A 96 -15.54 -41.54 11.43
C ILE A 96 -15.42 -42.80 12.30
N GLY A 97 -16.40 -43.04 13.18
CA GLY A 97 -16.46 -44.25 14.01
C GLY A 97 -16.52 -45.52 13.16
N SER A 98 -17.40 -45.54 12.16
CA SER A 98 -17.61 -46.69 11.26
C SER A 98 -16.39 -46.97 10.40
N CYS A 99 -15.85 -45.94 9.72
CA CYS A 99 -14.62 -46.07 8.96
C CYS A 99 -13.44 -46.42 9.87
N GLY A 100 -13.45 -45.99 11.13
CA GLY A 100 -12.48 -46.39 12.15
C GLY A 100 -12.48 -47.87 12.48
N GLN A 101 -13.64 -48.51 12.51
CA GLN A 101 -13.70 -49.98 12.62
C GLN A 101 -13.28 -50.64 11.30
N ALA A 102 -13.69 -50.07 10.16
CA ALA A 102 -13.29 -50.59 8.85
C ALA A 102 -11.76 -50.64 8.68
N VAL A 103 -11.03 -49.58 9.02
CA VAL A 103 -9.56 -49.53 8.91
C VAL A 103 -8.84 -50.38 9.97
N LYS A 104 -9.47 -50.66 11.12
CA LYS A 104 -8.92 -51.61 12.11
C LYS A 104 -8.98 -53.05 11.61
N LEU A 105 -10.07 -53.40 10.94
CA LEU A 105 -10.31 -54.75 10.41
C LEU A 105 -9.62 -55.00 9.06
N ALA A 106 -9.50 -53.96 8.23
CA ALA A 106 -8.84 -53.99 6.93
C ALA A 106 -7.95 -52.75 6.75
N PRO A 107 -6.71 -52.74 7.32
CA PRO A 107 -5.82 -51.58 7.28
C PRO A 107 -5.32 -51.18 5.89
N ASP A 108 -5.42 -52.09 4.92
CA ASP A 108 -5.10 -51.93 3.51
C ASP A 108 -6.24 -51.32 2.67
N SER A 109 -7.41 -51.08 3.27
CA SER A 109 -8.54 -50.45 2.59
C SER A 109 -8.35 -48.94 2.42
N ALA A 110 -7.79 -48.55 1.27
CA ALA A 110 -7.60 -47.15 0.91
C ALA A 110 -8.91 -46.34 0.95
N ASN A 111 -10.02 -46.90 0.47
CA ASN A 111 -11.33 -46.24 0.52
C ASN A 111 -11.80 -45.96 1.96
N ALA A 112 -11.56 -46.87 2.91
CA ALA A 112 -11.93 -46.65 4.30
C ALA A 112 -11.15 -45.49 4.93
N TRP A 113 -9.84 -45.42 4.65
CA TRP A 113 -9.02 -44.28 5.06
C TRP A 113 -9.47 -42.98 4.40
N PHE A 114 -9.78 -43.01 3.10
CA PHE A 114 -10.18 -41.83 2.34
C PHE A 114 -11.48 -41.19 2.85
N ILE A 115 -12.53 -42.00 3.06
CA ILE A 115 -13.82 -41.53 3.59
C ILE A 115 -13.65 -41.03 5.02
N ARG A 116 -12.86 -41.72 5.85
CA ARG A 116 -12.53 -41.25 7.20
C ARG A 116 -11.87 -39.88 7.16
N GLY A 117 -10.88 -39.68 6.28
CA GLY A 117 -10.20 -38.39 6.10
C GLY A 117 -11.17 -37.28 5.67
N HIS A 118 -12.09 -37.57 4.75
CA HIS A 118 -13.11 -36.61 4.33
C HIS A 118 -14.07 -36.22 5.46
N ALA A 119 -14.52 -37.20 6.25
CA ALA A 119 -15.38 -36.96 7.40
C ALA A 119 -14.67 -36.14 8.48
N LEU A 120 -13.39 -36.43 8.77
CA LEU A 120 -12.54 -35.69 9.71
C LEU A 120 -12.33 -34.23 9.27
N ARG A 121 -12.00 -34.02 7.99
CA ARG A 121 -11.82 -32.66 7.43
C ARG A 121 -13.11 -31.84 7.55
N LYS A 122 -14.27 -32.45 7.30
CA LYS A 122 -15.58 -31.76 7.36
C LYS A 122 -15.96 -31.31 8.78
N ILE A 123 -15.44 -31.96 9.82
CA ILE A 123 -15.62 -31.54 11.23
C ILE A 123 -14.49 -30.66 11.77
N GLY A 124 -13.50 -30.30 10.94
CA GLY A 124 -12.38 -29.44 11.32
C GLY A 124 -11.19 -30.16 11.98
N LEU A 125 -11.17 -31.50 11.99
CA LEU A 125 -10.02 -32.29 12.47
C LEU A 125 -9.04 -32.55 11.32
N SER A 126 -8.39 -31.49 10.83
CA SER A 126 -7.49 -31.56 9.68
C SER A 126 -6.23 -32.41 9.93
N PRO A 127 -5.57 -32.38 11.10
CA PRO A 127 -4.37 -33.19 11.34
C PRO A 127 -4.62 -34.69 11.17
N GLU A 128 -5.69 -35.21 11.78
CA GLU A 128 -6.10 -36.61 11.67
C GLU A 128 -6.59 -36.94 10.26
N ALA A 129 -7.18 -35.97 9.55
CA ALA A 129 -7.53 -36.14 8.15
C ALA A 129 -6.29 -36.31 7.27
N ILE A 130 -5.22 -35.53 7.52
CA ILE A 130 -3.95 -35.63 6.80
C ILE A 130 -3.33 -37.01 7.02
N GLU A 131 -3.31 -37.52 8.26
CA GLU A 131 -2.83 -38.89 8.53
C GLU A 131 -3.62 -39.95 7.74
N CYS A 132 -4.94 -39.79 7.65
CA CYS A 132 -5.76 -40.69 6.84
C CYS A 132 -5.37 -40.61 5.36
N TYR A 133 -5.19 -39.41 4.81
CA TYR A 133 -4.77 -39.25 3.41
C TYR A 133 -3.33 -39.73 3.15
N ASP A 134 -2.41 -39.57 4.11
CA ASP A 134 -1.04 -40.12 4.05
C ASP A 134 -1.09 -41.65 3.88
N ARG A 135 -2.00 -42.33 4.59
CA ARG A 135 -2.23 -43.77 4.40
C ARG A 135 -2.79 -44.10 3.02
N VAL A 136 -3.73 -43.29 2.50
CA VAL A 136 -4.30 -43.51 1.15
C VAL A 136 -3.23 -43.39 0.08
N VAL A 137 -2.43 -42.33 0.08
CA VAL A 137 -1.40 -42.13 -0.96
C VAL A 137 -0.23 -43.12 -0.84
N ALA A 138 0.01 -43.69 0.34
CA ALA A 138 0.97 -44.78 0.53
C ALA A 138 0.45 -46.11 -0.04
N LEU A 139 -0.85 -46.39 0.08
CA LEU A 139 -1.49 -47.59 -0.46
C LEU A 139 -1.71 -47.50 -1.97
N GLU A 140 -2.14 -46.32 -2.46
CA GLU A 140 -2.49 -46.06 -3.85
C GLU A 140 -1.77 -44.79 -4.36
N PRO A 141 -0.46 -44.86 -4.69
CA PRO A 141 0.34 -43.68 -5.07
C PRO A 141 -0.14 -42.93 -6.32
N ASN A 142 -0.92 -43.58 -7.18
CA ASN A 142 -1.43 -43.00 -8.43
C ASN A 142 -2.86 -42.44 -8.27
N ARG A 143 -3.40 -42.39 -7.06
CA ARG A 143 -4.76 -41.95 -6.79
C ARG A 143 -4.86 -40.42 -6.68
N ILE A 144 -5.35 -39.78 -7.74
CA ILE A 144 -5.36 -38.32 -7.92
C ILE A 144 -6.25 -37.60 -6.88
N ASP A 145 -7.46 -38.10 -6.64
CA ASP A 145 -8.41 -37.54 -5.65
C ASP A 145 -7.83 -37.55 -4.23
N ALA A 146 -7.03 -38.56 -3.89
CA ALA A 146 -6.31 -38.63 -2.62
C ALA A 146 -5.23 -37.55 -2.49
N TRP A 147 -4.40 -37.35 -3.51
CA TRP A 147 -3.39 -36.28 -3.49
C TRP A 147 -4.01 -34.88 -3.43
N LEU A 148 -5.12 -34.64 -4.15
CA LEU A 148 -5.88 -33.39 -4.06
C LEU A 148 -6.47 -33.18 -2.67
N ALA A 149 -7.09 -34.20 -2.08
CA ALA A 149 -7.67 -34.13 -0.74
C ALA A 149 -6.60 -33.89 0.35
N ARG A 150 -5.43 -34.52 0.20
CA ARG A 150 -4.25 -34.30 1.05
C ARG A 150 -3.72 -32.88 0.92
N GLY A 151 -3.49 -32.40 -0.30
CA GLY A 151 -2.99 -31.05 -0.57
C GLY A 151 -3.91 -29.96 -0.02
N THR A 152 -5.22 -30.13 -0.20
CA THR A 152 -6.22 -29.19 0.35
C THR A 152 -6.25 -29.19 1.88
N ALA A 153 -6.10 -30.35 2.53
CA ALA A 153 -6.01 -30.42 3.99
C ALA A 153 -4.72 -29.80 4.53
N LEU A 154 -3.58 -30.04 3.87
CA LEU A 154 -2.29 -29.42 4.21
C LEU A 154 -2.32 -27.90 4.05
N ALA A 155 -2.96 -27.40 2.99
CA ALA A 155 -3.15 -25.97 2.76
C ALA A 155 -3.99 -25.31 3.87
N ALA A 156 -5.06 -25.97 4.33
CA ALA A 156 -5.88 -25.49 5.44
C ALA A 156 -5.07 -25.35 6.74
N GLU A 157 -4.13 -26.27 6.98
CA GLU A 157 -3.17 -26.24 8.11
C GLU A 157 -1.94 -25.35 7.85
N ARG A 158 -1.95 -24.54 6.77
CA ARG A 158 -0.85 -23.64 6.39
C ARG A 158 0.49 -24.34 6.12
N ARG A 159 0.48 -25.65 5.87
CA ARG A 159 1.65 -26.44 5.44
C ARG A 159 1.81 -26.34 3.92
N TYR A 160 2.10 -25.12 3.45
CA TYR A 160 2.00 -24.74 2.05
C TYR A 160 2.97 -25.47 1.13
N GLU A 161 4.22 -25.69 1.53
CA GLU A 161 5.21 -26.43 0.74
C GLU A 161 4.77 -27.88 0.50
N ALA A 162 4.31 -28.55 1.55
CA ALA A 162 3.80 -29.92 1.44
C ALA A 162 2.50 -30.00 0.61
N ALA A 163 1.69 -28.94 0.61
CA ALA A 163 0.53 -28.84 -0.27
C ALA A 163 0.94 -28.71 -1.74
N ILE A 164 1.95 -27.89 -2.04
CA ILE A 164 2.52 -27.76 -3.39
C ILE A 164 3.06 -29.11 -3.88
N GLU A 165 3.80 -29.85 -3.05
CA GLU A 165 4.27 -31.19 -3.40
C GLU A 165 3.12 -32.14 -3.78
N CYS A 166 1.98 -32.06 -3.08
CA CYS A 166 0.80 -32.85 -3.44
C CYS A 166 0.25 -32.46 -4.82
N TYR A 167 0.18 -31.17 -5.12
CA TYR A 167 -0.31 -30.70 -6.42
C TYR A 167 0.69 -31.00 -7.55
N ASP A 168 2.00 -30.93 -7.29
CA ASP A 168 3.06 -31.38 -8.21
C ASP A 168 2.89 -32.85 -8.59
N ARG A 169 2.57 -33.71 -7.61
CA ARG A 169 2.24 -35.12 -7.87
C ARG A 169 0.98 -35.26 -8.73
N VAL A 170 -0.06 -34.46 -8.50
CA VAL A 170 -1.28 -34.51 -9.32
C VAL A 170 -0.99 -34.09 -10.76
N VAL A 171 -0.30 -32.96 -10.99
CA VAL A 171 -0.01 -32.49 -12.36
C VAL A 171 0.98 -33.41 -13.08
N ALA A 172 1.85 -34.14 -12.37
CA ALA A 172 2.69 -35.16 -12.96
C ALA A 172 1.88 -36.40 -13.42
N LEU A 173 0.85 -36.80 -12.67
CA LEU A 173 -0.03 -37.92 -13.02
C LEU A 173 -1.07 -37.53 -14.09
N GLU A 174 -1.61 -36.31 -14.01
CA GLU A 174 -2.63 -35.77 -14.91
C GLU A 174 -2.29 -34.31 -15.29
N PRO A 175 -1.46 -34.10 -16.32
CA PRO A 175 -1.03 -32.74 -16.72
C PRO A 175 -2.17 -31.81 -17.13
N LYS A 176 -3.33 -32.37 -17.54
CA LYS A 176 -4.54 -31.64 -17.94
C LYS A 176 -5.52 -31.39 -16.78
N ASN A 177 -5.08 -31.53 -15.53
CA ASN A 177 -5.92 -31.23 -14.37
C ASN A 177 -5.89 -29.72 -14.04
N ALA A 178 -6.85 -28.96 -14.57
CA ALA A 178 -6.93 -27.51 -14.34
C ALA A 178 -7.06 -27.15 -12.85
N ASN A 179 -7.79 -27.96 -12.07
CA ASN A 179 -8.01 -27.71 -10.64
C ASN A 179 -6.71 -27.82 -9.84
N ALA A 180 -5.83 -28.76 -10.18
CA ALA A 180 -4.54 -28.91 -9.53
C ALA A 180 -3.60 -27.72 -9.82
N TRP A 181 -3.54 -27.28 -11.07
CA TRP A 181 -2.80 -26.07 -11.45
C TRP A 181 -3.34 -24.81 -10.76
N TYR A 182 -4.67 -24.67 -10.69
CA TYR A 182 -5.32 -23.58 -9.98
C TYR A 182 -4.97 -23.60 -8.48
N ALA A 183 -5.16 -24.73 -7.81
CA ALA A 183 -4.88 -24.87 -6.39
C ALA A 183 -3.40 -24.62 -6.06
N ARG A 184 -2.49 -25.11 -6.91
CA ARG A 184 -1.04 -24.83 -6.82
C ARG A 184 -0.76 -23.33 -6.90
N GLY A 185 -1.31 -22.64 -7.91
CA GLY A 185 -1.17 -21.19 -8.06
C GLY A 185 -1.71 -20.39 -6.87
N THR A 186 -2.81 -20.84 -6.26
CA THR A 186 -3.35 -20.22 -5.04
C THR A 186 -2.40 -20.33 -3.87
N ILE A 187 -1.78 -21.49 -3.65
CA ILE A 187 -0.80 -21.65 -2.58
C ILE A 187 0.49 -20.86 -2.85
N GLU A 188 0.97 -20.84 -4.10
CA GLU A 188 2.11 -20.02 -4.52
C GLU A 188 1.85 -18.52 -4.28
N THR A 189 0.62 -18.05 -4.54
CA THR A 189 0.21 -16.67 -4.23
C THR A 189 0.27 -16.38 -2.73
N LEU A 190 -0.20 -17.31 -1.88
CA LEU A 190 -0.13 -17.18 -0.41
C LEU A 190 1.32 -17.14 0.10
N LEU A 191 2.24 -17.83 -0.58
CA LEU A 191 3.69 -17.79 -0.32
C LEU A 191 4.39 -16.58 -0.94
N SER A 192 3.65 -15.65 -1.58
CA SER A 192 4.20 -14.51 -2.33
C SER A 192 5.14 -14.90 -3.48
N ARG A 193 5.04 -16.13 -3.99
CA ARG A 193 5.76 -16.61 -5.19
C ARG A 193 4.95 -16.28 -6.43
N TYR A 194 4.81 -14.98 -6.71
CA TYR A 194 3.86 -14.49 -7.72
C TYR A 194 4.19 -14.95 -9.14
N GLU A 195 5.47 -15.06 -9.52
CA GLU A 195 5.88 -15.57 -10.83
C GLU A 195 5.46 -17.01 -11.05
N ASP A 196 5.69 -17.89 -10.06
CA ASP A 196 5.29 -19.30 -10.11
C ASP A 196 3.76 -19.42 -10.18
N ALA A 197 3.06 -18.62 -9.35
CA ALA A 197 1.60 -18.56 -9.37
C ALA A 197 1.04 -18.17 -10.73
N ILE A 198 1.64 -17.17 -11.40
CA ILE A 198 1.25 -16.73 -12.74
C ILE A 198 1.44 -17.87 -13.76
N ALA A 199 2.53 -18.64 -13.66
CA ALA A 199 2.77 -19.79 -14.52
C ALA A 199 1.74 -20.90 -14.28
N SER A 200 1.47 -21.25 -13.01
CA SER A 200 0.46 -22.23 -12.60
C SER A 200 -0.94 -21.85 -13.08
N TYR A 201 -1.37 -20.61 -12.82
CA TYR A 201 -2.64 -20.10 -13.31
C TYR A 201 -2.67 -20.06 -14.84
N GLY A 202 -1.54 -19.80 -15.50
CA GLY A 202 -1.40 -19.87 -16.94
C GLY A 202 -1.69 -21.25 -17.53
N GLN A 203 -1.20 -22.32 -16.88
CA GLN A 203 -1.56 -23.69 -17.26
C GLN A 203 -3.03 -23.97 -17.00
N ALA A 204 -3.57 -23.55 -15.84
CA ALA A 204 -4.98 -23.73 -15.51
C ALA A 204 -5.93 -23.10 -16.54
N VAL A 205 -5.71 -21.83 -16.94
CA VAL A 205 -6.56 -21.17 -17.96
C VAL A 205 -6.34 -21.68 -19.38
N ALA A 206 -5.18 -22.25 -19.68
CA ALA A 206 -4.94 -22.90 -20.98
C ALA A 206 -5.76 -24.20 -21.10
N ILE A 207 -6.00 -24.89 -19.99
CA ILE A 207 -6.79 -26.12 -19.92
C ILE A 207 -8.29 -25.79 -19.83
N ASP A 208 -8.68 -24.90 -18.92
CA ASP A 208 -10.06 -24.41 -18.75
C ASP A 208 -10.12 -22.88 -18.86
N PRO A 209 -10.35 -22.34 -20.08
CA PRO A 209 -10.44 -20.90 -20.30
C PRO A 209 -11.65 -20.23 -19.64
N ASN A 210 -12.67 -21.00 -19.22
CA ASN A 210 -13.93 -20.48 -18.69
C ASN A 210 -13.95 -20.36 -17.17
N HIS A 211 -12.84 -20.66 -16.49
CA HIS A 211 -12.73 -20.49 -15.05
C HIS A 211 -12.37 -19.05 -14.66
N ALA A 212 -13.40 -18.22 -14.43
CA ALA A 212 -13.26 -16.79 -14.12
C ALA A 212 -12.36 -16.51 -12.91
N GLU A 213 -12.42 -17.35 -11.88
CA GLU A 213 -11.62 -17.18 -10.65
C GLU A 213 -10.12 -17.37 -10.88
N THR A 214 -9.70 -18.25 -11.81
CA THR A 214 -8.29 -18.37 -12.20
C THR A 214 -7.81 -17.09 -12.89
N TRP A 215 -8.62 -16.52 -13.81
CA TRP A 215 -8.28 -15.26 -14.48
C TRP A 215 -8.16 -14.11 -13.47
N TYR A 216 -9.10 -14.01 -12.54
CA TYR A 216 -9.07 -13.03 -11.45
C TYR A 216 -7.79 -13.17 -10.61
N ASN A 217 -7.51 -14.36 -10.08
CA ASN A 217 -6.36 -14.60 -9.21
C ASN A 217 -5.01 -14.41 -9.94
N ARG A 218 -4.95 -14.75 -11.23
CA ARG A 218 -3.79 -14.43 -12.08
C ARG A 218 -3.60 -12.92 -12.22
N GLY A 219 -4.68 -12.16 -12.42
CA GLY A 219 -4.64 -10.70 -12.48
C GLY A 219 -4.18 -10.07 -11.17
N CYS A 220 -4.60 -10.61 -10.03
CA CYS A 220 -4.14 -10.20 -8.70
C CYS A 220 -2.63 -10.45 -8.51
N ALA A 221 -2.13 -11.63 -8.88
CA ALA A 221 -0.70 -11.94 -8.82
C ALA A 221 0.13 -11.03 -9.74
N LEU A 222 -0.34 -10.75 -10.96
CA LEU A 222 0.30 -9.78 -11.87
C LEU A 222 0.31 -8.37 -11.30
N SER A 223 -0.77 -7.95 -10.65
CA SER A 223 -0.87 -6.64 -9.99
C SER A 223 0.11 -6.51 -8.83
N ALA A 224 0.33 -7.59 -8.06
CA ALA A 224 1.33 -7.61 -6.98
C ALA A 224 2.77 -7.39 -7.52
N LEU A 225 3.06 -7.90 -8.72
CA LEU A 225 4.32 -7.66 -9.44
C LEU A 225 4.34 -6.33 -10.23
N LYS A 226 3.33 -5.47 -10.06
CA LYS A 226 3.18 -4.20 -10.78
C LYS A 226 3.07 -4.34 -12.31
N ARG A 227 2.76 -5.54 -12.82
CA ARG A 227 2.52 -5.82 -14.25
C ARG A 227 1.06 -5.50 -14.60
N TYR A 228 0.69 -4.23 -14.46
CA TYR A 228 -0.70 -3.79 -14.47
C TYR A 228 -1.42 -3.98 -15.81
N ASP A 229 -0.75 -3.79 -16.96
CA ASP A 229 -1.37 -4.01 -18.27
C ASP A 229 -1.80 -5.47 -18.49
N GLU A 230 -0.94 -6.41 -18.13
CA GLU A 230 -1.26 -7.85 -18.20
C GLU A 230 -2.35 -8.23 -17.18
N ALA A 231 -2.34 -7.61 -16.01
CA ALA A 231 -3.37 -7.80 -15.00
C ALA A 231 -4.75 -7.34 -15.53
N ILE A 232 -4.83 -6.18 -16.19
CA ILE A 232 -6.05 -5.69 -16.81
C ILE A 232 -6.58 -6.69 -17.85
N GLY A 233 -5.72 -7.24 -18.69
CA GLY A 233 -6.12 -8.28 -19.65
C GLY A 233 -6.71 -9.53 -18.99
N CYS A 234 -6.20 -9.93 -17.82
CA CYS A 234 -6.76 -11.03 -17.02
C CYS A 234 -8.11 -10.64 -16.40
N PHE A 235 -8.23 -9.45 -15.84
CA PHE A 235 -9.49 -8.95 -15.27
C PHE A 235 -10.58 -8.78 -16.34
N ASP A 236 -10.23 -8.33 -17.55
CA ASP A 236 -11.16 -8.25 -18.68
C ASP A 236 -11.75 -9.62 -19.03
N ARG A 237 -10.93 -10.68 -19.00
CA ARG A 237 -11.40 -12.06 -19.21
C ARG A 237 -12.28 -12.56 -18.07
N ALA A 238 -11.91 -12.27 -16.82
CA ALA A 238 -12.74 -12.61 -15.66
C ALA A 238 -14.12 -11.90 -15.71
N ILE A 239 -14.15 -10.61 -16.04
CA ILE A 239 -15.38 -9.80 -16.21
C ILE A 239 -16.24 -10.32 -17.35
N ALA A 240 -15.64 -10.73 -18.47
CA ALA A 240 -16.39 -11.30 -19.59
C ALA A 240 -17.12 -12.60 -19.20
N LEU A 241 -16.56 -13.37 -18.27
CA LEU A 241 -17.14 -14.61 -17.75
C LEU A 241 -18.13 -14.37 -16.60
N ARG A 242 -17.85 -13.40 -15.72
CA ARG A 242 -18.69 -12.98 -14.58
C ARG A 242 -18.79 -11.45 -14.52
N PRO A 243 -19.74 -10.85 -15.25
CA PRO A 243 -19.84 -9.38 -15.34
C PRO A 243 -20.38 -8.74 -14.05
N ASP A 244 -21.00 -9.52 -13.17
CA ASP A 244 -21.60 -9.17 -11.89
C ASP A 244 -20.64 -9.33 -10.69
N ASP A 245 -19.34 -9.48 -10.94
CA ASP A 245 -18.33 -9.51 -9.89
C ASP A 245 -17.73 -8.10 -9.62
N ALA A 246 -18.20 -7.48 -8.54
CA ALA A 246 -17.73 -6.16 -8.10
C ALA A 246 -16.23 -6.14 -7.77
N GLU A 247 -15.69 -7.23 -7.23
CA GLU A 247 -14.29 -7.31 -6.79
C GLU A 247 -13.34 -7.26 -7.99
N THR A 248 -13.67 -7.97 -9.07
CA THR A 248 -12.89 -7.92 -10.31
C THR A 248 -12.92 -6.52 -10.95
N TRP A 249 -14.09 -5.86 -11.01
CA TRP A 249 -14.18 -4.47 -11.49
C TRP A 249 -13.34 -3.50 -10.65
N TYR A 250 -13.40 -3.64 -9.32
CA TYR A 250 -12.64 -2.82 -8.40
C TYR A 250 -11.12 -2.99 -8.59
N ASN A 251 -10.63 -4.23 -8.66
CA ASN A 251 -9.20 -4.51 -8.84
C ASN A 251 -8.69 -4.11 -10.22
N ARG A 252 -9.52 -4.21 -11.27
CA ARG A 252 -9.23 -3.61 -12.58
C ARG A 252 -9.09 -2.09 -12.48
N GLY A 253 -9.99 -1.41 -11.77
CA GLY A 253 -9.92 0.02 -11.51
C GLY A 253 -8.62 0.43 -10.79
N ARG A 254 -8.17 -0.37 -9.81
CA ARG A 254 -6.90 -0.15 -9.12
C ARG A 254 -5.69 -0.31 -10.03
N ALA A 255 -5.68 -1.33 -10.89
CA ALA A 255 -4.62 -1.53 -11.88
C ALA A 255 -4.54 -0.34 -12.86
N LEU A 256 -5.69 0.14 -13.37
CA LEU A 256 -5.78 1.33 -14.23
C LEU A 256 -5.32 2.61 -13.52
N GLN A 257 -5.70 2.79 -12.25
CA GLN A 257 -5.24 3.92 -11.43
C GLN A 257 -3.71 3.95 -11.32
N ASN A 258 -3.07 2.80 -11.13
CA ASN A 258 -1.61 2.70 -11.05
C ASN A 258 -0.89 2.96 -12.39
N LEU A 259 -1.59 2.76 -13.50
CA LEU A 259 -1.14 3.17 -14.85
C LEU A 259 -1.53 4.61 -15.21
N GLU A 260 -2.07 5.38 -14.27
CA GLU A 260 -2.55 6.75 -14.47
C GLU A 260 -3.69 6.90 -15.49
N ARG A 261 -4.35 5.80 -15.86
CA ARG A 261 -5.55 5.75 -16.72
C ARG A 261 -6.80 6.08 -15.91
N TYR A 262 -6.84 7.30 -15.40
CA TYR A 262 -7.76 7.72 -14.34
C TYR A 262 -9.25 7.70 -14.72
N GLU A 263 -9.63 8.09 -15.95
CA GLU A 263 -11.05 8.08 -16.35
C GLU A 263 -11.60 6.64 -16.43
N GLU A 264 -10.83 5.72 -17.02
CA GLU A 264 -11.22 4.32 -17.08
C GLU A 264 -11.30 3.67 -15.69
N ALA A 265 -10.41 4.09 -14.76
CA ALA A 265 -10.49 3.67 -13.37
C ALA A 265 -11.79 4.14 -12.70
N LEU A 266 -12.24 5.37 -12.95
CA LEU A 266 -13.51 5.88 -12.43
C LEU A 266 -14.71 5.08 -12.94
N ASP A 267 -14.71 4.71 -14.23
CA ASP A 267 -15.75 3.86 -14.82
C ASP A 267 -15.80 2.48 -14.14
N CYS A 268 -14.64 1.86 -13.91
CA CYS A 268 -14.55 0.60 -13.16
C CYS A 268 -15.13 0.71 -11.75
N TYR A 269 -14.77 1.76 -11.01
CA TYR A 269 -15.28 1.99 -9.65
C TYR A 269 -16.79 2.26 -9.64
N GLU A 270 -17.31 2.95 -10.65
CA GLU A 270 -18.76 3.16 -10.81
C GLU A 270 -19.50 1.85 -11.11
N ARG A 271 -18.92 0.97 -11.94
CA ARG A 271 -19.47 -0.37 -12.19
C ARG A 271 -19.45 -1.25 -10.95
N ALA A 272 -18.32 -1.30 -10.23
CA ALA A 272 -18.21 -2.03 -8.97
C ALA A 272 -19.26 -1.55 -7.95
N PHE A 273 -19.47 -0.23 -7.84
CA PHE A 273 -20.48 0.37 -6.96
C PHE A 273 -21.91 -0.02 -7.33
N ARG A 274 -22.24 -0.03 -8.62
CA ARG A 274 -23.58 -0.44 -9.08
C ARG A 274 -23.90 -1.90 -8.78
N ILE A 275 -22.88 -2.76 -8.79
CA ILE A 275 -23.00 -4.19 -8.49
C ILE A 275 -23.11 -4.39 -6.96
N ASN A 276 -22.18 -3.79 -6.21
CA ASN A 276 -22.16 -3.87 -4.76
C ASN A 276 -21.91 -2.47 -4.15
N PRO A 277 -22.98 -1.77 -3.71
CA PRO A 277 -22.88 -0.44 -3.12
C PRO A 277 -22.04 -0.37 -1.83
N ASP A 278 -21.95 -1.50 -1.11
CA ASP A 278 -21.26 -1.62 0.18
C ASP A 278 -19.82 -2.14 0.02
N TYR A 279 -19.32 -2.32 -1.21
CA TYR A 279 -17.97 -2.80 -1.43
C TYR A 279 -16.95 -1.82 -0.84
N PRO A 280 -16.10 -2.27 0.11
CA PRO A 280 -15.19 -1.40 0.83
C PRO A 280 -14.18 -0.69 -0.08
N GLY A 281 -13.82 0.55 0.26
CA GLY A 281 -12.71 1.26 -0.40
C GLY A 281 -13.05 1.94 -1.73
N ILE A 282 -14.20 1.66 -2.38
CA ILE A 282 -14.58 2.31 -3.65
C ILE A 282 -14.52 3.83 -3.55
N TRP A 283 -15.17 4.41 -2.54
CA TRP A 283 -15.25 5.87 -2.40
C TRP A 283 -13.89 6.51 -2.13
N ASN A 284 -13.01 5.83 -1.39
CA ASN A 284 -11.65 6.31 -1.11
C ASN A 284 -10.79 6.32 -2.39
N HIS A 285 -10.81 5.22 -3.16
CA HIS A 285 -10.10 5.14 -4.42
C HIS A 285 -10.65 6.11 -5.47
N LYS A 286 -11.98 6.21 -5.60
CA LYS A 286 -12.65 7.18 -6.48
C LYS A 286 -12.27 8.62 -6.12
N ALA A 287 -12.25 8.96 -4.82
CA ALA A 287 -11.83 10.28 -4.35
C ALA A 287 -10.36 10.57 -4.71
N THR A 288 -9.47 9.60 -4.51
CA THR A 288 -8.04 9.73 -4.82
C THR A 288 -7.80 9.94 -6.31
N VAL A 289 -8.50 9.19 -7.17
CA VAL A 289 -8.44 9.37 -8.64
C VAL A 289 -8.98 10.75 -9.04
N LEU A 290 -10.11 11.18 -8.49
CA LEU A 290 -10.66 12.52 -8.75
C LEU A 290 -9.71 13.64 -8.30
N LYS A 291 -8.99 13.46 -7.18
CA LYS A 291 -7.94 14.38 -6.72
C LYS A 291 -6.81 14.49 -7.76
N LYS A 292 -6.35 13.36 -8.31
CA LYS A 292 -5.32 13.35 -9.36
C LYS A 292 -5.78 14.04 -10.65
N LEU A 293 -7.05 13.87 -11.01
CA LEU A 293 -7.71 14.58 -12.11
C LEU A 293 -8.03 16.06 -11.81
N LYS A 294 -7.66 16.57 -10.62
CA LYS A 294 -7.96 17.94 -10.14
C LYS A 294 -9.46 18.27 -10.06
N ARG A 295 -10.33 17.26 -10.00
CA ARG A 295 -11.78 17.40 -9.78
C ARG A 295 -12.08 17.43 -8.28
N TYR A 296 -11.60 18.49 -7.62
CA TYR A 296 -11.50 18.56 -6.17
C TYR A 296 -12.85 18.50 -5.44
N ASP A 297 -13.89 19.17 -5.95
CA ASP A 297 -15.22 19.16 -5.30
C ASP A 297 -15.86 17.76 -5.30
N LEU A 298 -15.75 17.04 -6.42
CA LEU A 298 -16.22 15.66 -6.53
C LEU A 298 -15.38 14.72 -5.64
N SER A 299 -14.08 14.98 -5.52
CA SER A 299 -13.19 14.24 -4.62
C SER A 299 -13.59 14.41 -3.16
N LEU A 300 -13.86 15.64 -2.70
CA LEU A 300 -14.36 15.93 -1.35
C LEU A 300 -15.67 15.19 -1.07
N ALA A 301 -16.64 15.26 -2.00
CA ALA A 301 -17.91 14.55 -1.86
C ALA A 301 -17.74 13.03 -1.76
N CYS A 302 -16.76 12.46 -2.48
CA CYS A 302 -16.43 11.04 -2.37
C CYS A 302 -15.77 10.71 -1.01
N PHE A 303 -14.85 11.55 -0.50
CA PHE A 303 -14.29 11.37 0.85
C PHE A 303 -15.38 11.45 1.93
N ASP A 304 -16.32 12.39 1.83
CA ASP A 304 -17.46 12.48 2.76
C ASP A 304 -18.35 11.24 2.74
N ARG A 305 -18.49 10.62 1.57
CA ARG A 305 -19.23 9.36 1.46
C ARG A 305 -18.43 8.19 2.02
N ALA A 306 -17.12 8.16 1.80
CA ALA A 306 -16.23 7.17 2.39
C ALA A 306 -16.26 7.22 3.92
N LEU A 307 -16.21 8.42 4.52
CA LEU A 307 -16.31 8.64 5.97
C LEU A 307 -17.69 8.31 6.55
N ARG A 308 -18.77 8.41 5.76
CA ARG A 308 -20.10 7.94 6.19
C ARG A 308 -20.18 6.42 6.30
N VAL A 309 -19.43 5.70 5.46
CA VAL A 309 -19.36 4.23 5.51
C VAL A 309 -18.37 3.77 6.57
N ASN A 310 -17.21 4.41 6.67
CA ASN A 310 -16.17 4.09 7.64
C ASN A 310 -15.59 5.36 8.27
N ALA A 311 -16.20 5.83 9.36
CA ALA A 311 -15.78 7.05 10.06
C ALA A 311 -14.51 6.88 10.89
N VAL A 312 -14.10 5.64 11.19
CA VAL A 312 -12.95 5.30 12.03
C VAL A 312 -11.66 5.07 11.24
N ASP A 313 -11.70 5.24 9.92
CA ASP A 313 -10.53 5.13 9.06
C ASP A 313 -9.70 6.42 9.07
N ALA A 314 -8.54 6.37 9.74
CA ALA A 314 -7.63 7.50 9.84
C ALA A 314 -7.08 7.94 8.47
N GLU A 315 -6.89 7.00 7.53
CA GLU A 315 -6.32 7.30 6.22
C GLU A 315 -7.27 8.14 5.36
N ILE A 316 -8.57 7.90 5.46
CA ILE A 316 -9.58 8.70 4.74
C ILE A 316 -9.57 10.15 5.25
N TRP A 317 -9.51 10.35 6.57
CA TRP A 317 -9.39 11.68 7.18
C TRP A 317 -8.10 12.38 6.76
N HIS A 318 -6.98 11.67 6.76
CA HIS A 318 -5.69 12.17 6.31
C HIS A 318 -5.74 12.62 4.84
N GLN A 319 -6.22 11.76 3.92
CA GLN A 319 -6.31 12.09 2.49
C GLN A 319 -7.24 13.27 2.22
N LYS A 320 -8.34 13.39 2.96
CA LYS A 320 -9.24 14.55 2.90
C LYS A 320 -8.56 15.82 3.41
N GLY A 321 -7.79 15.72 4.51
CA GLY A 321 -6.98 16.82 5.05
C GLY A 321 -5.93 17.32 4.05
N LEU A 322 -5.21 16.41 3.38
CA LEU A 322 -4.27 16.75 2.30
C LEU A 322 -4.94 17.47 1.13
N LEU A 323 -6.18 17.07 0.79
CA LEU A 323 -6.95 17.74 -0.25
C LEU A 323 -7.30 19.18 0.17
N TYR A 324 -7.75 19.40 1.40
CA TYR A 324 -7.98 20.75 1.91
C TYR A 324 -6.71 21.60 1.96
N PHE A 325 -5.57 21.01 2.34
CA PHE A 325 -4.28 21.67 2.30
C PHE A 325 -3.92 22.11 0.87
N THR A 326 -4.13 21.24 -0.12
CA THR A 326 -3.92 21.56 -1.55
C THR A 326 -4.81 22.70 -2.02
N LEU A 327 -6.05 22.77 -1.51
CA LEU A 327 -7.00 23.85 -1.77
C LEU A 327 -6.71 25.14 -0.96
N LYS A 328 -5.63 25.17 -0.17
CA LYS A 328 -5.28 26.26 0.75
C LYS A 328 -6.34 26.56 1.81
N ARG A 329 -7.21 25.59 2.07
CA ARG A 329 -8.22 25.62 3.15
C ARG A 329 -7.61 25.05 4.42
N TYR A 330 -6.63 25.77 4.97
CA TYR A 330 -5.79 25.26 6.06
C TYR A 330 -6.56 24.97 7.34
N GLY A 331 -7.63 25.72 7.65
CA GLY A 331 -8.49 25.44 8.80
C GLY A 331 -9.18 24.07 8.71
N ASP A 332 -9.86 23.80 7.58
CA ASP A 332 -10.51 22.50 7.33
C ASP A 332 -9.48 21.35 7.28
N ALA A 333 -8.27 21.62 6.76
CA ALA A 333 -7.18 20.67 6.75
C ALA A 333 -6.77 20.28 8.19
N ILE A 334 -6.58 21.26 9.08
CA ILE A 334 -6.23 21.03 10.48
C ILE A 334 -7.30 20.18 11.18
N GLU A 335 -8.59 20.45 10.95
CA GLU A 335 -9.69 19.67 11.52
C GLU A 335 -9.62 18.20 11.08
N CYS A 336 -9.50 17.95 9.78
CA CYS A 336 -9.44 16.60 9.22
C CYS A 336 -8.19 15.85 9.71
N LEU A 337 -7.02 16.50 9.68
CA LEU A 337 -5.76 15.90 10.12
C LEU A 337 -5.78 15.62 11.63
N SER A 338 -6.45 16.47 12.43
CA SER A 338 -6.62 16.22 13.86
C SER A 338 -7.54 15.04 14.14
N GLN A 339 -8.58 14.80 13.32
CA GLN A 339 -9.37 13.56 13.42
C GLN A 339 -8.53 12.33 13.05
N ALA A 340 -7.73 12.40 11.98
CA ALA A 340 -6.83 11.31 11.60
C ALA A 340 -5.88 10.94 12.76
N LEU A 341 -5.28 11.94 13.41
CA LEU A 341 -4.36 11.76 14.54
C LEU A 341 -5.04 11.28 15.82
N LYS A 342 -6.32 11.61 16.02
CA LYS A 342 -7.11 11.06 17.13
C LYS A 342 -7.36 9.56 16.95
N LEU A 343 -7.59 9.13 15.71
CA LEU A 343 -7.84 7.72 15.37
C LEU A 343 -6.54 6.90 15.33
N GLN A 344 -5.47 7.49 14.79
CA GLN A 344 -4.15 6.89 14.71
C GLN A 344 -3.08 7.85 15.25
N PRO A 345 -2.82 7.82 16.57
CA PRO A 345 -1.72 8.56 17.17
C PRO A 345 -0.39 8.12 16.54
N GLY A 346 0.49 9.08 16.24
CA GLY A 346 1.79 8.80 15.62
C GLY A 346 1.76 8.70 14.09
N HIS A 347 0.66 9.09 13.43
CA HIS A 347 0.63 9.21 11.97
C HIS A 347 1.48 10.41 11.51
N THR A 348 2.76 10.15 11.21
CA THR A 348 3.78 11.17 10.93
C THR A 348 3.38 12.17 9.84
N ASP A 349 2.85 11.70 8.70
CA ASP A 349 2.46 12.60 7.60
C ASP A 349 1.30 13.53 8.00
N ALA A 350 0.29 13.01 8.71
CA ALA A 350 -0.82 13.82 9.16
C ALA A 350 -0.36 14.90 10.15
N GLU A 351 0.57 14.57 11.04
CA GLU A 351 1.20 15.50 11.97
C GLU A 351 1.99 16.58 11.22
N TYR A 352 2.78 16.19 10.22
CA TYR A 352 3.57 17.09 9.38
C TYR A 352 2.68 18.09 8.63
N TYR A 353 1.68 17.61 7.88
CA TYR A 353 0.79 18.49 7.10
C TYR A 353 -0.12 19.35 8.00
N ARG A 354 -0.38 18.92 9.23
CA ARG A 354 -1.06 19.75 10.22
C ARG A 354 -0.15 20.90 10.67
N GLY A 355 1.14 20.62 10.89
CA GLY A 355 2.17 21.63 11.15
C GLY A 355 2.30 22.64 10.00
N GLU A 356 2.39 22.17 8.75
CA GLU A 356 2.41 23.03 7.57
C GLU A 356 1.17 23.91 7.46
N SER A 357 -0.01 23.37 7.79
CA SER A 357 -1.27 24.12 7.79
C SER A 357 -1.28 25.21 8.87
N TYR A 358 -0.78 24.93 10.08
CA TYR A 358 -0.64 25.93 11.13
C TYR A 358 0.37 27.01 10.76
N TYR A 359 1.51 26.62 10.19
CA TYR A 359 2.55 27.53 9.73
C TYR A 359 2.01 28.48 8.65
N ALA A 360 1.25 27.97 7.69
CA ALA A 360 0.63 28.77 6.64
C ALA A 360 -0.42 29.77 7.17
N LEU A 361 -1.05 29.49 8.31
CA LEU A 361 -1.94 30.42 9.04
C LEU A 361 -1.20 31.38 9.96
N GLY A 362 0.13 31.30 10.04
CA GLY A 362 0.97 32.12 10.92
C GLY A 362 1.01 31.64 12.38
N ASN A 363 0.34 30.52 12.71
CA ASN A 363 0.39 29.94 14.06
C ASN A 363 1.67 29.11 14.22
N CYS A 364 2.79 29.81 14.41
CA CYS A 364 4.12 29.19 14.47
C CYS A 364 4.29 28.29 15.71
N GLU A 365 3.66 28.64 16.85
CA GLU A 365 3.74 27.83 18.08
C GLU A 365 3.15 26.43 17.87
N ALA A 366 1.92 26.35 17.36
CA ALA A 366 1.27 25.07 17.08
C ALA A 366 2.00 24.28 15.97
N ALA A 367 2.60 24.98 15.00
CA ALA A 367 3.42 24.34 13.96
C ALA A 367 4.67 23.69 14.55
N ILE A 368 5.38 24.38 15.46
CA ILE A 368 6.57 23.84 16.16
C ILE A 368 6.20 22.57 16.92
N ASP A 369 5.08 22.54 17.63
CA ASP A 369 4.64 21.34 18.36
C ASP A 369 4.41 20.14 17.43
N CYS A 370 3.80 20.38 16.26
CA CYS A 370 3.60 19.36 15.24
C CYS A 370 4.95 18.86 14.67
N TYR A 371 5.86 19.77 14.29
CA TYR A 371 7.17 19.36 13.76
C TYR A 371 8.02 18.64 14.81
N ARG A 372 7.98 19.08 16.08
CA ARG A 372 8.62 18.39 17.21
C ARG A 372 8.04 16.98 17.41
N ALA A 373 6.74 16.81 17.23
CA ALA A 373 6.14 15.48 17.23
C ALA A 373 6.65 14.59 16.08
N VAL A 374 6.76 15.15 14.87
CA VAL A 374 7.32 14.44 13.70
C VAL A 374 8.77 13.99 13.96
N VAL A 375 9.65 14.86 14.43
CA VAL A 375 11.07 14.51 14.66
C VAL A 375 11.27 13.58 15.86
N ARG A 376 10.35 13.55 16.83
CA ARG A 376 10.36 12.53 17.90
C ARG A 376 10.06 11.13 17.35
N LEU A 377 9.17 11.03 16.36
CA LEU A 377 8.80 9.76 15.73
C LEU A 377 9.81 9.33 14.68
N ASN A 378 10.33 10.28 13.90
CA ASN A 378 11.34 10.07 12.89
C ASN A 378 12.47 11.12 13.03
N PRO A 379 13.50 10.84 13.85
CA PRO A 379 14.62 11.75 14.07
C PRO A 379 15.44 12.07 12.82
N GLU A 380 15.37 11.23 11.79
CA GLU A 380 16.09 11.37 10.51
C GLU A 380 15.30 12.21 9.48
N ASN A 381 14.19 12.84 9.87
CA ASN A 381 13.44 13.72 8.98
C ASN A 381 14.06 15.13 8.94
N ALA A 382 15.03 15.34 8.04
CA ALA A 382 15.70 16.63 7.84
C ALA A 382 14.72 17.77 7.49
N VAL A 383 13.67 17.49 6.72
CA VAL A 383 12.67 18.48 6.30
C VAL A 383 11.88 19.00 7.49
N ALA A 384 11.47 18.11 8.40
CA ALA A 384 10.76 18.50 9.61
C ALA A 384 11.64 19.34 10.56
N TRP A 385 12.92 18.98 10.71
CA TRP A 385 13.89 19.80 11.45
C TRP A 385 14.04 21.21 10.85
N ASN A 386 14.20 21.30 9.53
CA ASN A 386 14.26 22.58 8.84
C ASN A 386 12.99 23.43 9.03
N ASN A 387 11.81 22.83 8.90
CA ASN A 387 10.54 23.57 9.03
C ASN A 387 10.28 23.98 10.48
N CYS A 388 10.71 23.18 11.46
CA CYS A 388 10.76 23.59 12.86
C CYS A 388 11.66 24.81 13.07
N GLY A 389 12.87 24.81 12.47
CA GLY A 389 13.78 25.94 12.48
C GLY A 389 13.17 27.21 11.87
N ASN A 390 12.45 27.08 10.75
CA ASN A 390 11.77 28.20 10.10
C ASN A 390 10.68 28.80 11.00
N ALA A 391 9.87 27.95 11.64
CA ALA A 391 8.84 28.39 12.58
C ALA A 391 9.44 29.09 13.81
N LEU A 392 10.54 28.58 14.35
CA LEU A 392 11.29 29.22 15.45
C LEU A 392 11.90 30.56 15.02
N TYR A 393 12.43 30.64 13.80
CA TYR A 393 12.94 31.89 13.24
C TYR A 393 11.86 32.98 13.17
N HIS A 394 10.64 32.64 12.75
CA HIS A 394 9.51 33.58 12.73
C HIS A 394 9.12 34.08 14.12
N LEU A 395 9.28 33.25 15.16
CA LEU A 395 9.11 33.65 16.56
C LEU A 395 10.34 34.36 17.16
N LYS A 396 11.42 34.55 16.37
CA LYS A 396 12.71 35.11 16.80
C LYS A 396 13.46 34.27 17.83
N HIS A 397 13.15 32.99 17.93
CA HIS A 397 13.89 32.02 18.75
C HIS A 397 15.10 31.51 17.97
N TYR A 398 16.04 32.41 17.69
CA TYR A 398 17.15 32.18 16.76
C TYR A 398 18.10 31.06 17.19
N GLU A 399 18.41 30.97 18.48
CA GLU A 399 19.31 29.94 19.02
C GLU A 399 18.71 28.53 18.86
N GLU A 400 17.44 28.36 19.22
CA GLU A 400 16.73 27.08 19.01
C GLU A 400 16.59 26.75 17.51
N ALA A 401 16.40 27.76 16.66
CA ALA A 401 16.34 27.57 15.21
C ALA A 401 17.67 27.04 14.65
N LEU A 402 18.81 27.55 15.13
CA LEU A 402 20.13 27.06 14.74
C LEU A 402 20.33 25.58 15.08
N VAL A 403 19.91 25.16 16.28
CA VAL A 403 19.97 23.74 16.69
C VAL A 403 19.16 22.87 15.73
N CYS A 404 17.97 23.33 15.31
CA CYS A 404 17.15 22.60 14.36
C CYS A 404 17.81 22.50 12.98
N TYR A 405 18.41 23.58 12.48
CA TYR A 405 19.12 23.57 11.19
C TYR A 405 20.40 22.72 11.24
N GLU A 406 21.13 22.73 12.35
CA GLU A 406 22.28 21.84 12.56
C GLU A 406 21.86 20.39 12.49
N ARG A 407 20.77 20.02 13.18
CA ARG A 407 20.28 18.66 13.12
C ARG A 407 19.81 18.26 11.73
N ALA A 408 19.18 19.17 10.99
CA ALA A 408 18.80 18.92 9.59
C ALA A 408 20.03 18.71 8.69
N LEU A 409 21.12 19.48 8.86
CA LEU A 409 22.36 19.36 8.10
C LEU A 409 23.20 18.14 8.49
N GLU A 410 23.13 17.67 9.74
CA GLU A 410 23.74 16.39 10.14
C GLU A 410 23.12 15.21 9.37
N ILE A 411 21.84 15.30 9.04
CA ILE A 411 21.10 14.26 8.31
C ILE A 411 21.28 14.42 6.80
N ASP A 412 21.14 15.65 6.29
CA ASP A 412 21.25 15.98 4.88
C ASP A 412 22.22 17.17 4.70
N PRO A 413 23.54 16.90 4.64
CA PRO A 413 24.56 17.94 4.53
C PRO A 413 24.50 18.74 3.23
N GLU A 414 23.85 18.22 2.19
CA GLU A 414 23.73 18.85 0.88
C GLU A 414 22.48 19.74 0.78
N ASN A 415 21.69 19.87 1.85
CA ASN A 415 20.45 20.63 1.83
C ASN A 415 20.68 22.15 1.75
N ARG A 416 20.71 22.68 0.52
CA ARG A 416 20.90 24.12 0.23
C ARG A 416 19.96 25.04 1.00
N ARG A 417 18.71 24.62 1.22
CA ARG A 417 17.70 25.46 1.86
C ARG A 417 18.06 25.67 3.32
N VAL A 418 18.57 24.61 3.96
CA VAL A 418 18.97 24.63 5.36
C VAL A 418 20.24 25.47 5.56
N TRP A 419 21.24 25.35 4.69
CA TRP A 419 22.44 26.20 4.75
C TRP A 419 22.10 27.69 4.66
N ASN A 420 21.25 28.07 3.71
CA ASN A 420 20.80 29.45 3.55
C ASN A 420 19.99 29.94 4.76
N ASN A 421 19.09 29.10 5.29
CA ASN A 421 18.32 29.41 6.48
C ASN A 421 19.25 29.61 7.70
N LYS A 422 20.22 28.70 7.91
CA LYS A 422 21.21 28.79 8.99
C LYS A 422 22.07 30.05 8.88
N ALA A 423 22.58 30.35 7.69
CA ALA A 423 23.39 31.54 7.43
C ALA A 423 22.62 32.84 7.71
N SER A 424 21.34 32.87 7.34
CA SER A 424 20.45 34.00 7.61
C SER A 424 20.28 34.23 9.12
N VAL A 425 20.09 33.16 9.91
CA VAL A 425 19.97 33.27 11.37
C VAL A 425 21.28 33.71 12.02
N LEU A 426 22.42 33.17 11.58
CA LEU A 426 23.73 33.58 12.09
C LEU A 426 24.03 35.06 11.78
N SER A 427 23.61 35.54 10.61
CA SER A 427 23.75 36.94 10.22
C SER A 427 22.92 37.84 11.13
N VAL A 428 21.68 37.45 11.46
CA VAL A 428 20.82 38.18 12.41
C VAL A 428 21.43 38.22 13.81
N LEU A 429 22.07 37.14 14.25
CA LEU A 429 22.79 37.08 15.53
C LEU A 429 24.17 37.74 15.52
N SER A 430 24.54 38.41 14.42
CA SER A 430 25.87 39.03 14.24
C SER A 430 27.06 38.05 14.33
N HIS A 431 26.82 36.75 14.14
CA HIS A 431 27.86 35.72 14.01
C HIS A 431 28.31 35.60 12.56
N TYR A 432 28.79 36.71 12.00
CA TYR A 432 29.13 36.82 10.58
C TYR A 432 30.24 35.86 10.16
N ASP A 433 31.22 35.59 11.04
CA ASP A 433 32.30 34.62 10.81
C ASP A 433 31.77 33.21 10.52
N LYS A 434 30.79 32.75 11.30
CA LYS A 434 30.13 31.45 11.09
C LYS A 434 29.19 31.47 9.89
N ALA A 435 28.53 32.60 9.63
CA ALA A 435 27.67 32.78 8.47
C ALA A 435 28.46 32.64 7.16
N LEU A 436 29.69 33.17 7.11
CA LEU A 436 30.57 33.02 5.95
C LEU A 436 30.86 31.57 5.61
N VAL A 437 31.14 30.72 6.61
CA VAL A 437 31.34 29.28 6.39
C VAL A 437 30.11 28.65 5.73
N CYS A 438 28.91 29.03 6.18
CA CYS A 438 27.66 28.53 5.60
C CYS A 438 27.47 29.00 4.15
N TYR A 439 27.76 30.28 3.85
CA TYR A 439 27.70 30.81 2.49
C TYR A 439 28.76 30.15 1.58
N ASP A 440 29.97 29.92 2.07
CA ASP A 440 31.04 29.25 1.33
C ASP A 440 30.64 27.83 0.95
N GLN A 441 30.04 27.07 1.87
CA GLN A 441 29.54 25.72 1.58
C GLN A 441 28.44 25.72 0.53
N GLU A 442 27.51 26.68 0.56
CA GLU A 442 26.50 26.80 -0.48
C GLU A 442 27.14 27.12 -1.83
N LEU A 443 27.98 28.15 -1.87
CA LEU A 443 28.56 28.67 -3.11
C LEU A 443 29.59 27.73 -3.75
N LEU A 444 30.18 26.80 -2.98
CA LEU A 444 30.98 25.70 -3.51
C LEU A 444 30.15 24.75 -4.38
N ALA A 445 28.90 24.50 -3.98
CA ALA A 445 27.97 23.67 -4.75
C ALA A 445 27.26 24.48 -5.86
N HIS A 446 26.94 25.75 -5.59
CA HIS A 446 26.13 26.60 -6.48
C HIS A 446 26.71 28.02 -6.63
N PRO A 447 27.73 28.18 -7.50
CA PRO A 447 28.33 29.48 -7.76
C PRO A 447 27.35 30.50 -8.36
N GLU A 448 26.23 30.07 -8.91
CA GLU A 448 25.19 30.91 -9.54
C GLU A 448 24.22 31.59 -8.56
N ASN A 449 24.32 31.34 -7.25
CA ASN A 449 23.39 31.89 -6.27
C ASN A 449 23.73 33.36 -5.89
N ALA A 450 23.14 34.30 -6.62
CA ALA A 450 23.33 35.75 -6.40
C ALA A 450 22.96 36.23 -4.98
N ASP A 451 21.96 35.62 -4.32
CA ASP A 451 21.56 35.97 -2.95
C ASP A 451 22.62 35.58 -1.92
N ALA A 452 23.18 34.37 -2.07
CA ALA A 452 24.25 33.90 -1.20
C ALA A 452 25.51 34.76 -1.36
N TRP A 453 25.89 35.11 -2.60
CA TRP A 453 27.00 36.03 -2.86
C TRP A 453 26.78 37.42 -2.25
N TYR A 454 25.57 37.98 -2.39
CA TYR A 454 25.24 39.28 -1.83
C TYR A 454 25.33 39.26 -0.29
N ASN A 455 24.69 38.29 0.35
CA ASN A 455 24.69 38.18 1.81
C ASN A 455 26.09 37.87 2.38
N LYS A 456 26.90 37.09 1.66
CA LYS A 456 28.32 36.89 1.97
C LYS A 456 29.11 38.20 1.88
N GLY A 457 28.88 39.00 0.82
CA GLY A 457 29.49 40.32 0.67
C GLY A 457 29.14 41.27 1.82
N VAL A 458 27.88 41.28 2.25
CA VAL A 458 27.43 42.07 3.42
C VAL A 458 28.12 41.60 4.70
N ALA A 459 28.19 40.29 4.94
CA ALA A 459 28.89 39.74 6.10
C ALA A 459 30.39 40.10 6.11
N LEU A 460 31.07 40.01 4.97
CA LEU A 460 32.47 40.41 4.81
C LEU A 460 32.68 41.91 5.05
N PHE A 461 31.75 42.75 4.56
CA PHE A 461 31.78 44.19 4.77
C PHE A 461 31.71 44.53 6.25
N VAL A 462 30.79 43.92 7.00
CA VAL A 462 30.65 44.13 8.45
C VAL A 462 31.88 43.66 9.23
N LEU A 463 32.54 42.59 8.77
CA LEU A 463 33.79 42.09 9.34
C LEU A 463 35.03 42.92 8.96
N GLY A 464 34.88 43.97 8.15
CA GLY A 464 35.98 44.80 7.68
C GLY A 464 36.82 44.19 6.56
N ARG A 465 36.39 43.07 5.98
CA ARG A 465 37.03 42.39 4.84
C ARG A 465 36.55 42.99 3.52
N TYR A 466 36.77 44.30 3.35
CA TYR A 466 36.15 45.09 2.28
C TYR A 466 36.58 44.66 0.87
N SER A 467 37.83 44.24 0.68
CA SER A 467 38.32 43.77 -0.63
C SER A 467 37.58 42.52 -1.11
N GLU A 468 37.37 41.56 -0.21
CA GLU A 468 36.63 40.33 -0.51
C GLU A 468 35.14 40.58 -0.68
N ALA A 469 34.58 41.56 0.07
CA ALA A 469 33.20 41.99 -0.12
C ALA A 469 32.97 42.55 -1.54
N VAL A 470 33.88 43.38 -2.04
CA VAL A 470 33.85 43.91 -3.42
C VAL A 470 33.86 42.77 -4.45
N THR A 471 34.69 41.74 -4.26
CA THR A 471 34.71 40.56 -5.14
C THR A 471 33.37 39.82 -5.13
N CYS A 472 32.76 39.65 -3.96
CA CYS A 472 31.44 39.02 -3.84
C CYS A 472 30.37 39.83 -4.56
N TYR A 473 30.34 41.16 -4.38
CA TYR A 473 29.40 42.03 -5.06
C TYR A 473 29.58 42.05 -6.58
N ALA A 474 30.81 41.99 -7.07
CA ALA A 474 31.09 41.86 -8.50
C ALA A 474 30.49 40.57 -9.08
N HIS A 475 30.64 39.43 -8.40
CA HIS A 475 30.00 38.18 -8.81
C HIS A 475 28.46 38.26 -8.82
N VAL A 476 27.85 38.96 -7.85
CA VAL A 476 26.39 39.19 -7.87
C VAL A 476 25.99 39.88 -9.17
N LEU A 477 26.74 40.90 -9.58
CA LEU A 477 26.45 41.71 -10.77
C LEU A 477 26.77 40.99 -12.09
N GLU A 478 27.69 40.01 -12.08
CA GLU A 478 27.91 39.09 -13.20
C GLU A 478 26.70 38.16 -13.41
N ILE A 479 26.09 37.69 -12.32
CA ILE A 479 24.95 36.78 -12.34
C ILE A 479 23.64 37.53 -12.63
N ASP A 480 23.41 38.64 -11.92
CA ASP A 480 22.22 39.49 -12.05
C ASP A 480 22.62 40.98 -12.20
N PRO A 481 22.83 41.44 -13.45
CA PRO A 481 23.19 42.83 -13.72
C PRO A 481 22.09 43.84 -13.38
N ALA A 482 20.83 43.41 -13.20
CA ALA A 482 19.70 44.30 -12.91
C ALA A 482 19.63 44.72 -11.44
N ARG A 483 20.48 44.15 -10.58
CA ARG A 483 20.48 44.35 -9.14
C ARG A 483 21.15 45.66 -8.71
N ALA A 484 20.45 46.76 -8.98
CA ALA A 484 20.98 48.11 -8.79
C ALA A 484 21.46 48.44 -7.37
N GLU A 485 20.84 47.83 -6.35
CA GLU A 485 21.18 48.02 -4.94
C GLU A 485 22.61 47.58 -4.59
N VAL A 486 23.16 46.62 -5.35
CA VAL A 486 24.50 46.08 -5.12
C VAL A 486 25.60 47.10 -5.47
N TRP A 487 25.36 47.94 -6.48
CA TRP A 487 26.29 49.00 -6.87
C TRP A 487 26.54 50.00 -5.74
N ASN A 488 25.50 50.36 -4.98
CA ASN A 488 25.65 51.24 -3.82
C ASN A 488 26.49 50.55 -2.71
N THR A 489 26.18 49.30 -2.36
CA THR A 489 26.95 48.56 -1.34
C THR A 489 28.41 48.32 -1.76
N MET A 490 28.66 48.07 -3.04
CA MET A 490 30.01 47.93 -3.60
C MET A 490 30.76 49.26 -3.59
N GLY A 491 30.10 50.36 -3.97
CA GLY A 491 30.66 51.71 -3.90
C GLY A 491 31.09 52.08 -2.48
N ASN A 492 30.27 51.76 -1.47
CA ASN A 492 30.61 51.99 -0.07
C ASN A 492 31.89 51.24 0.35
N ALA A 493 32.05 49.98 -0.07
CA ALA A 493 33.24 49.20 0.21
C ALA A 493 34.48 49.77 -0.48
N LEU A 494 34.35 50.24 -1.73
CA LEU A 494 35.43 50.85 -2.51
C LEU A 494 35.90 52.19 -1.92
N VAL A 495 34.98 53.01 -1.41
CA VAL A 495 35.32 54.26 -0.70
C VAL A 495 36.23 53.96 0.51
N ILE A 496 35.90 52.92 1.30
CA ILE A 496 36.70 52.54 2.47
C ILE A 496 38.08 52.00 2.07
N LEU A 497 38.19 51.36 0.91
CA LEU A 497 39.46 50.88 0.34
C LEU A 497 40.28 51.99 -0.35
N GLU A 498 39.87 53.26 -0.23
CA GLU A 498 40.48 54.42 -0.89
C GLU A 498 40.44 54.37 -2.43
N ARG A 499 39.65 53.46 -3.02
CA ARG A 499 39.42 53.32 -4.46
C ARG A 499 38.26 54.20 -4.92
N SER A 500 38.39 55.50 -4.64
CA SER A 500 37.28 56.46 -4.78
C SER A 500 36.86 56.72 -6.23
N GLU A 501 37.73 56.53 -7.22
CA GLU A 501 37.38 56.63 -8.64
C GLU A 501 36.42 55.52 -9.07
N GLU A 502 36.73 54.28 -8.74
CA GLU A 502 35.85 53.12 -9.03
C GLU A 502 34.53 53.19 -8.25
N ALA A 503 34.58 53.73 -7.03
CA ALA A 503 33.37 53.98 -6.25
C ALA A 503 32.44 54.98 -6.94
N LEU A 504 32.98 56.02 -7.59
CA LEU A 504 32.16 56.99 -8.34
C LEU A 504 31.39 56.32 -9.47
N GLU A 505 32.05 55.45 -10.23
CA GLU A 505 31.40 54.69 -11.30
C GLU A 505 30.26 53.81 -10.76
N CYS A 506 30.49 53.13 -9.62
CA CYS A 506 29.46 52.34 -8.97
C CYS A 506 28.27 53.20 -8.55
N TYR A 507 28.49 54.37 -7.94
CA TYR A 507 27.39 55.27 -7.57
C TYR A 507 26.68 55.87 -8.80
N ASP A 508 27.39 56.11 -9.90
CA ASP A 508 26.78 56.55 -11.16
C ASP A 508 25.83 55.50 -11.71
N LEU A 509 26.24 54.23 -11.71
CA LEU A 509 25.39 53.11 -12.10
C LEU A 509 24.19 52.93 -11.15
N ALA A 510 24.40 53.06 -9.84
CA ALA A 510 23.31 53.02 -8.86
C ALA A 510 22.29 54.15 -9.09
N LEU A 511 22.75 55.38 -9.32
CA LEU A 511 21.90 56.55 -9.56
C LEU A 511 21.26 56.57 -10.95
N ALA A 512 21.84 55.90 -11.94
CA ALA A 512 21.19 55.70 -13.23
C ALA A 512 19.92 54.84 -13.09
N ALA A 513 19.98 53.82 -12.22
CA ALA A 513 18.84 52.95 -11.92
C ALA A 513 17.85 53.57 -10.92
N SER A 514 18.36 54.25 -9.89
CA SER A 514 17.56 54.92 -8.86
C SER A 514 18.07 56.35 -8.62
N PRO A 515 17.58 57.34 -9.40
CA PRO A 515 18.11 58.71 -9.37
C PRO A 515 18.06 59.41 -8.02
N ASP A 516 17.13 59.02 -7.15
CA ASP A 516 16.90 59.64 -5.85
C ASP A 516 17.33 58.71 -4.69
N ASP A 517 18.21 57.74 -4.94
CA ASP A 517 18.82 56.94 -3.88
C ASP A 517 19.70 57.82 -2.99
N ILE A 518 19.23 58.03 -1.76
CA ILE A 518 19.88 58.87 -0.75
C ILE A 518 21.26 58.32 -0.38
N GLU A 519 21.40 57.00 -0.25
CA GLU A 519 22.66 56.39 0.16
C GLU A 519 23.69 56.51 -0.95
N ALA A 520 23.30 56.25 -2.20
CA ALA A 520 24.18 56.41 -3.35
C ALA A 520 24.56 57.89 -3.59
N LEU A 521 23.63 58.85 -3.45
CA LEU A 521 23.93 60.28 -3.54
C LEU A 521 24.94 60.73 -2.48
N ASN A 522 24.78 60.24 -1.24
CA ASN A 522 25.68 60.57 -0.14
C ASN A 522 27.05 59.92 -0.34
N GLY A 523 27.09 58.63 -0.69
CA GLY A 523 28.32 57.90 -1.00
C GLY A 523 29.10 58.55 -2.13
N LYS A 524 28.41 59.01 -3.19
CA LYS A 524 29.03 59.73 -4.31
C LYS A 524 29.66 61.05 -3.88
N ALA A 525 28.98 61.82 -3.03
CA ALA A 525 29.52 63.07 -2.52
C ALA A 525 30.78 62.86 -1.66
N VAL A 526 30.79 61.80 -0.84
CA VAL A 526 31.96 61.39 -0.04
C VAL A 526 33.12 60.97 -0.95
N ALA A 527 32.86 60.16 -1.99
CA ALA A 527 33.89 59.76 -2.94
C ALA A 527 34.52 60.95 -3.68
N LEU A 528 33.72 61.96 -4.07
CA LEU A 528 34.22 63.20 -4.67
C LEU A 528 35.08 64.03 -3.72
N ILE A 529 34.74 64.07 -2.43
CA ILE A 529 35.58 64.74 -1.41
C ILE A 529 36.92 64.04 -1.29
N ASN A 530 36.94 62.71 -1.24
CA ASN A 530 38.18 61.93 -1.15
C ASN A 530 39.12 62.12 -2.36
N LEU A 531 38.58 62.53 -3.50
CA LEU A 531 39.33 62.86 -4.73
C LEU A 531 39.68 64.35 -4.86
N ASP A 532 39.54 65.13 -3.78
CA ASP A 532 39.79 66.58 -3.76
C ASP A 532 38.91 67.37 -4.75
N ARG A 533 37.66 66.92 -4.95
CA ARG A 533 36.64 67.57 -5.81
C ARG A 533 35.43 68.09 -5.01
N PRO A 534 35.62 68.92 -3.97
CA PRO A 534 34.54 69.33 -3.06
C PRO A 534 33.46 70.19 -3.74
N ALA A 535 33.81 70.97 -4.77
CA ALA A 535 32.85 71.79 -5.51
C ALA A 535 31.81 70.94 -6.29
N GLU A 536 32.21 69.74 -6.71
CA GLU A 536 31.30 68.80 -7.35
C GLU A 536 30.47 68.04 -6.32
N ALA A 537 31.08 67.66 -5.19
CA ALA A 537 30.39 67.03 -4.06
C ALA A 537 29.23 67.89 -3.53
N ALA A 538 29.43 69.21 -3.44
CA ALA A 538 28.42 70.16 -2.97
C ALA A 538 27.10 70.06 -3.74
N LYS A 539 27.15 69.82 -5.06
CA LYS A 539 25.95 69.68 -5.91
C LYS A 539 25.07 68.50 -5.48
N TYR A 540 25.69 67.40 -5.04
CA TYR A 540 24.97 66.21 -4.59
C TYR A 540 24.41 66.40 -3.17
N TYR A 541 25.12 67.09 -2.28
CA TYR A 541 24.57 67.48 -0.97
C TYR A 541 23.40 68.46 -1.09
N GLU A 542 23.47 69.44 -2.00
CA GLU A 542 22.35 70.33 -2.30
C GLU A 542 21.15 69.56 -2.87
N ARG A 543 21.41 68.57 -3.75
CA ARG A 543 20.38 67.69 -4.27
C ARG A 543 19.69 66.89 -3.16
N LEU A 544 20.45 66.32 -2.22
CA LEU A 544 19.93 65.64 -1.03
C LEU A 544 19.03 66.55 -0.17
N GLN A 545 19.39 67.83 -0.01
CA GLN A 545 18.59 68.79 0.75
C GLN A 545 17.25 69.16 0.08
N ARG A 546 17.17 69.05 -1.25
CA ARG A 546 15.97 69.35 -2.05
C ARG A 546 14.97 68.19 -2.10
N LEU A 547 15.35 66.98 -1.67
CA LEU A 547 14.44 65.83 -1.63
C LEU A 547 13.30 66.02 -0.60
N PRO A 548 12.06 65.57 -0.87
CA PRO A 548 10.95 65.64 0.08
C PRO A 548 11.27 65.03 1.46
N ALA A 549 10.74 65.65 2.54
CA ALA A 549 11.01 65.22 3.92
C ALA A 549 10.63 63.75 4.19
N TRP A 550 9.53 63.26 3.60
CA TRP A 550 9.10 61.87 3.74
C TRP A 550 10.07 60.86 3.11
N GLN A 551 10.84 61.23 2.08
CA GLN A 551 11.90 60.38 1.52
C GLN A 551 13.13 60.36 2.43
N ARG A 552 13.46 61.50 3.04
CA ARG A 552 14.55 61.62 4.03
C ARG A 552 14.27 60.83 5.32
N GLU A 553 13.01 60.71 5.73
CA GLU A 553 12.59 60.00 6.95
C GLU A 553 12.47 58.47 6.77
N ARG A 554 12.25 57.98 5.55
CA ARG A 554 12.05 56.54 5.29
C ARG A 554 13.30 55.69 5.55
N ASN A 555 14.50 56.27 5.44
CA ASN A 555 15.78 55.58 5.70
C ASN A 555 16.25 55.70 7.17
N SER A 556 15.80 56.70 7.93
CA SER A 556 16.11 56.77 9.38
C SER A 556 15.33 55.74 10.20
N GLY A 557 14.18 55.29 9.71
CA GLY A 557 13.41 54.19 10.30
C GLY A 557 14.05 52.80 10.19
N LYS A 558 14.89 52.56 9.17
CA LYS A 558 15.65 51.29 9.02
C LYS A 558 16.82 51.17 10.01
N ARG A 559 17.29 52.27 10.62
CA ARG A 559 18.37 52.26 11.64
C ARG A 559 17.90 51.96 13.07
N LYS A 560 16.60 51.76 13.32
CA LYS A 560 16.07 51.44 14.66
C LYS A 560 15.66 49.97 14.84
N GLY A 561 15.99 49.10 13.88
CA GLY A 561 15.68 47.67 13.93
C GLY A 561 16.74 46.84 13.23
N LEU A 562 18.00 47.02 13.65
CA LEU A 562 19.09 46.07 13.47
C LEU A 562 19.67 45.79 14.85
#